data_AF-A0A931V3W9-F1
#
_entry.id   AF-A0A931V3W9-F1
#
_cell.length_a   1.000
_cell.length_b   1.000
_cell.length_c   1.000
_cell.angle_alpha   90.00
_cell.angle_beta   90.00
_cell.angle_gamma   90.00
#
_symmetry.space_group_name_H-M   'P 1'
#
loop_
_entity.id
_entity.type
_entity.pdbx_description
1 polymer ?
#
loop_
_entity_poly.entity_id
_entity_poly.type
_entity_poly.pdbx_seq_one_letter_code
_entity_poly.pdbx_strand_id
1 'polypeptide(L)'
;MKFKTFRMIVIAAAGVVGVGVLFGVSTCCKSAEKKPPLVEKPHAPVEKPLSAPADTTAKVAPTVAPTAAATTAAPLPEGALALRPMDGDILARLAQPMSGDKVKDAFPGRSYKVNLYKEGPGGKPDRLKLDLDRDDKWDEKWSVEQKDGQEVIKRQVAPADDEKYTEEYRLSAGAWVPKKK
;
A
#
# COMPACT_ATOMS: atom_id res chain seq x y z
N MET A 1 -14.32 -34.10 -29.24
CA MET A 1 -13.61 -33.57 -30.43
C MET A 1 -13.43 -32.07 -30.27
N LYS A 2 -12.19 -31.56 -30.51
CA LYS A 2 -11.85 -30.25 -31.11
C LYS A 2 -12.39 -28.98 -30.39
N PHE A 3 -11.62 -28.01 -29.90
CA PHE A 3 -10.42 -27.40 -30.49
C PHE A 3 -9.48 -26.82 -29.40
N LYS A 4 -8.21 -27.25 -29.45
CA LYS A 4 -7.06 -26.53 -28.88
C LYS A 4 -6.57 -25.54 -29.93
N THR A 5 -6.72 -24.25 -29.68
CA THR A 5 -6.06 -23.21 -30.50
C THR A 5 -5.09 -22.46 -29.61
N PHE A 6 -3.92 -23.06 -29.42
CA PHE A 6 -2.74 -22.39 -28.87
C PHE A 6 -2.24 -21.39 -29.90
N ARG A 7 -2.44 -20.09 -29.65
CA ARG A 7 -1.72 -19.02 -30.34
C ARG A 7 -0.36 -18.84 -29.66
N MET A 8 0.56 -19.75 -29.98
CA MET A 8 2.00 -19.50 -29.88
C MET A 8 2.40 -18.62 -31.08
N ILE A 9 2.59 -17.33 -30.86
CA ILE A 9 3.37 -16.48 -31.77
C ILE A 9 4.72 -16.28 -31.10
N VAL A 10 5.64 -17.19 -31.42
CA VAL A 10 7.08 -17.01 -31.22
C VAL A 10 7.60 -16.37 -32.50
N ILE A 11 7.91 -15.07 -32.46
CA ILE A 11 8.71 -14.42 -33.49
C ILE A 11 10.17 -14.57 -33.03
N ALA A 12 10.89 -15.43 -33.73
CA ALA A 12 12.34 -15.56 -33.64
C ALA A 12 13.02 -14.68 -34.69
N ALA A 13 14.27 -14.30 -34.36
CA ALA A 13 15.28 -13.63 -35.20
C ALA A 13 15.09 -12.12 -35.41
N ALA A 14 16.11 -11.25 -35.39
CA ALA A 14 17.54 -11.45 -35.55
C ALA A 14 18.32 -10.32 -34.84
N GLY A 15 19.56 -10.61 -34.43
CA GLY A 15 20.47 -9.61 -33.87
C GLY A 15 20.97 -8.61 -34.92
N VAL A 16 21.15 -7.36 -34.52
CA VAL A 16 22.10 -6.41 -35.11
C VAL A 16 22.77 -5.65 -33.97
N VAL A 17 24.09 -5.61 -34.10
CA VAL A 17 25.08 -4.89 -33.32
C VAL A 17 24.95 -3.39 -33.53
N GLY A 18 25.00 -2.62 -32.44
CA GLY A 18 25.77 -1.39 -32.40
C GLY A 18 25.06 -0.05 -32.61
N VAL A 19 25.68 0.94 -31.95
CA VAL A 19 25.62 2.40 -32.14
C VAL A 19 24.67 3.12 -31.19
N GLY A 20 25.30 3.92 -30.34
CA GLY A 20 24.70 4.65 -29.24
C GLY A 20 23.82 5.81 -29.66
N VAL A 21 22.97 6.21 -28.73
CA VAL A 21 22.44 7.56 -28.65
C VAL A 21 22.75 8.08 -27.25
N LEU A 22 23.64 9.06 -27.26
CA LEU A 22 23.99 9.95 -26.16
C LEU A 22 22.74 10.59 -25.58
N PHE A 23 22.39 10.30 -24.33
CA PHE A 23 21.60 11.24 -23.54
C PHE A 23 22.57 12.17 -22.84
N GLY A 24 22.61 13.40 -23.36
CA GLY A 24 23.47 14.47 -22.95
C GLY A 24 23.32 14.79 -21.46
N VAL A 25 24.49 14.85 -20.83
CA VAL A 25 24.81 15.68 -19.68
C VAL A 25 24.33 17.11 -19.95
N SER A 26 23.38 17.60 -19.16
CA SER A 26 23.13 19.04 -19.01
C SER A 26 23.55 19.43 -17.59
N THR A 27 24.82 19.79 -17.48
CA THR A 27 25.39 20.37 -16.26
C THR A 27 25.06 21.85 -16.19
N CYS A 28 24.89 22.31 -14.95
CA CYS A 28 25.07 23.68 -14.50
C CYS A 28 24.02 24.72 -14.89
N CYS A 29 23.19 25.07 -13.90
CA CYS A 29 23.32 26.38 -13.26
C CYS A 29 23.04 26.27 -11.76
N LYS A 30 24.12 26.19 -10.97
CA LYS A 30 24.16 26.71 -9.60
C LYS A 30 23.90 28.22 -9.69
N SER A 31 22.95 28.76 -8.95
CA SER A 31 22.96 30.16 -8.54
C SER A 31 22.98 30.20 -7.02
N ALA A 32 24.12 30.65 -6.51
CA ALA A 32 24.37 30.95 -5.12
C ALA A 32 23.74 32.31 -4.74
N GLU A 33 23.23 32.37 -3.51
CA GLU A 33 23.18 33.48 -2.56
C GLU A 33 23.17 34.95 -3.02
N LYS A 34 22.17 35.68 -2.50
CA LYS A 34 22.41 36.95 -1.75
C LYS A 34 21.22 37.35 -0.87
N LYS A 35 21.41 37.28 0.45
CA LYS A 35 20.90 38.24 1.48
C LYS A 35 21.67 39.59 1.32
N PRO A 36 21.42 40.73 2.02
CA PRO A 36 20.54 41.08 3.18
C PRO A 36 19.83 42.47 2.95
N PRO A 37 19.42 43.33 3.92
CA PRO A 37 19.32 43.28 5.41
C PRO A 37 17.93 43.74 5.99
N LEU A 38 17.55 43.23 7.17
CA LEU A 38 17.44 43.96 8.46
C LEU A 38 16.41 45.11 8.52
N VAL A 39 15.26 44.86 9.15
CA VAL A 39 14.64 45.81 10.10
C VAL A 39 14.31 45.05 11.37
N GLU A 40 15.20 45.21 12.31
CA GLU A 40 15.09 44.89 13.73
C GLU A 40 14.28 45.99 14.42
N LYS A 41 13.37 45.64 15.34
CA LYS A 41 13.17 46.40 16.58
C LYS A 41 12.50 45.51 17.66
N PRO A 42 12.75 45.79 18.96
CA PRO A 42 12.93 44.78 20.01
C PRO A 42 11.93 44.92 21.17
N HIS A 43 11.96 43.96 22.10
CA HIS A 43 11.80 44.02 23.58
C HIS A 43 11.25 42.66 24.04
N ALA A 44 12.08 41.74 24.52
CA ALA A 44 12.65 41.62 25.88
C ALA A 44 11.83 40.63 26.76
N PRO A 45 12.49 39.90 27.67
CA PRO A 45 12.09 38.57 28.14
C PRO A 45 11.45 38.60 29.53
N VAL A 46 10.58 37.63 29.83
CA VAL A 46 10.24 37.29 31.22
C VAL A 46 10.23 35.78 31.38
N GLU A 47 11.13 35.31 32.25
CA GLU A 47 11.31 33.93 32.67
C GLU A 47 10.22 33.47 33.67
N LYS A 48 10.15 32.14 33.81
CA LYS A 48 9.27 31.30 34.65
C LYS A 48 9.06 31.77 36.11
N PRO A 49 8.03 31.23 36.77
CA PRO A 49 8.33 30.11 37.67
C PRO A 49 7.34 28.94 37.62
N LEU A 50 7.89 27.77 38.02
CA LEU A 50 7.26 26.53 38.45
C LEU A 50 5.94 26.72 39.23
N SER A 51 4.95 25.88 38.94
CA SER A 51 4.01 25.34 39.94
C SER A 51 3.36 24.04 39.44
N ALA A 52 3.81 22.93 40.01
CA ALA A 52 2.97 21.79 40.40
C ALA A 52 3.04 21.74 41.95
N PRO A 53 2.15 21.05 42.71
CA PRO A 53 1.23 19.96 42.33
C PRO A 53 -0.19 20.11 42.92
N ALA A 54 -1.12 19.20 42.56
CA ALA A 54 -1.92 18.41 43.51
C ALA A 54 -3.08 17.69 42.79
N ASP A 55 -3.17 16.40 43.10
CA ASP A 55 -4.29 15.49 42.92
C ASP A 55 -5.67 16.10 43.15
N THR A 56 -6.64 15.71 42.30
CA THR A 56 -7.96 15.32 42.79
C THR A 56 -8.51 14.18 41.96
N THR A 57 -8.68 13.08 42.66
CA THR A 57 -9.37 11.85 42.29
C THR A 57 -10.82 12.15 41.90
N ALA A 58 -11.26 11.74 40.70
CA ALA A 58 -12.67 11.58 40.39
C ALA A 58 -12.88 10.30 39.56
N LYS A 59 -13.07 9.23 40.31
CA LYS A 59 -13.74 7.98 39.96
C LYS A 59 -15.06 8.24 39.21
N VAL A 60 -15.15 7.81 37.96
CA VAL A 60 -16.38 7.22 37.41
C VAL A 60 -16.00 5.96 36.66
N ALA A 61 -16.65 4.88 37.08
CA ALA A 61 -16.44 3.50 36.69
C ALA A 61 -17.06 3.21 35.29
N PRO A 62 -16.84 1.99 34.76
CA PRO A 62 -16.83 1.65 33.35
C PRO A 62 -18.23 1.43 32.77
N THR A 63 -18.30 1.33 31.44
CA THR A 63 -19.20 0.47 30.63
C THR A 63 -19.65 1.22 29.38
N VAL A 64 -18.86 1.11 28.33
CA VAL A 64 -19.43 0.69 27.04
C VAL A 64 -18.48 -0.37 26.52
N ALA A 65 -18.77 -1.62 26.86
CA ALA A 65 -18.21 -2.74 26.12
C ALA A 65 -18.52 -2.47 24.63
N PRO A 66 -17.55 -2.53 23.71
CA PRO A 66 -17.93 -2.85 22.35
C PRO A 66 -18.61 -4.20 22.48
N THR A 67 -19.92 -4.24 22.20
CA THR A 67 -20.58 -5.47 21.82
C THR A 67 -19.80 -5.98 20.61
N ALA A 68 -18.79 -6.79 20.89
CA ALA A 68 -18.27 -7.74 19.95
C ALA A 68 -19.49 -8.60 19.64
N ALA A 69 -20.17 -8.25 18.55
CA ALA A 69 -20.85 -9.23 17.75
C ALA A 69 -19.75 -10.21 17.31
N ALA A 70 -19.43 -11.14 18.20
CA ALA A 70 -18.80 -12.39 17.87
C ALA A 70 -19.85 -13.14 17.04
N THR A 71 -20.01 -12.71 15.78
CA THR A 71 -20.32 -13.64 14.73
C THR A 71 -19.36 -14.78 14.95
N THR A 72 -19.90 -15.97 15.21
CA THR A 72 -19.17 -17.22 15.32
C THR A 72 -18.43 -17.46 14.01
N ALA A 73 -17.33 -16.75 13.82
CA ALA A 73 -16.39 -17.02 12.77
C ALA A 73 -15.81 -18.38 13.14
N ALA A 74 -15.98 -19.35 12.23
CA ALA A 74 -15.26 -20.60 12.31
C ALA A 74 -13.79 -20.32 12.67
N PRO A 75 -13.16 -21.14 13.52
CA PRO A 75 -11.77 -20.92 13.90
C PRO A 75 -10.94 -20.77 12.63
N LEU A 76 -10.27 -19.62 12.51
CA LEU A 76 -9.38 -19.37 11.39
C LEU A 76 -8.30 -20.46 11.37
N PRO A 77 -7.91 -20.95 10.19
CA PRO A 77 -6.84 -21.94 10.11
C PRO A 77 -5.56 -21.38 10.74
N GLU A 78 -4.73 -22.26 11.30
CA GLU A 78 -3.52 -21.86 12.00
C GLU A 78 -2.63 -20.94 11.14
N GLY A 79 -2.28 -19.78 11.70
CA GLY A 79 -1.51 -18.74 11.01
C GLY A 79 -2.31 -17.86 10.05
N ALA A 80 -3.62 -18.07 9.89
CA ALA A 80 -4.46 -17.19 9.09
C ALA A 80 -4.79 -15.88 9.83
N LEU A 81 -4.74 -14.78 9.09
CA LEU A 81 -5.04 -13.45 9.59
C LEU A 81 -6.45 -13.07 9.18
N ALA A 82 -7.25 -12.56 10.12
CA ALA A 82 -8.54 -11.98 9.82
C ALA A 82 -8.39 -10.77 8.87
N LEU A 83 -9.41 -10.50 8.04
CA LEU A 83 -9.46 -9.29 7.24
C LEU A 83 -9.47 -8.06 8.14
N ARG A 84 -8.56 -7.11 7.87
CA ARG A 84 -8.59 -5.79 8.50
C ARG A 84 -9.74 -4.97 7.90
N PRO A 85 -10.31 -3.99 8.61
CA PRO A 85 -11.32 -3.10 8.05
C PRO A 85 -10.89 -2.45 6.72
N MET A 86 -9.63 -2.01 6.65
CA MET A 86 -8.99 -1.48 5.43
C MET A 86 -8.99 -2.51 4.28
N ASP A 87 -8.77 -3.79 4.58
CA ASP A 87 -8.74 -4.82 3.53
C ASP A 87 -10.11 -4.91 2.84
N GLY A 88 -11.20 -4.75 3.58
CA GLY A 88 -12.56 -4.68 3.02
C GLY A 88 -12.74 -3.53 2.05
N ASP A 89 -12.28 -2.33 2.41
CA ASP A 89 -12.33 -1.14 1.54
C ASP A 89 -11.51 -1.36 0.25
N ILE A 90 -10.32 -1.93 0.36
CA ILE A 90 -9.44 -2.24 -0.78
C ILE A 90 -10.09 -3.29 -1.69
N LEU A 91 -10.62 -4.37 -1.14
CA LEU A 91 -11.32 -5.43 -1.89
C LEU A 91 -12.56 -4.89 -2.61
N ALA A 92 -13.33 -4.02 -1.96
CA ALA A 92 -14.46 -3.35 -2.59
C ALA A 92 -14.00 -2.49 -3.77
N ARG A 93 -12.87 -1.79 -3.65
CA ARG A 93 -12.31 -0.97 -4.74
C ARG A 93 -11.76 -1.81 -5.90
N LEU A 94 -11.17 -2.98 -5.61
CA LEU A 94 -10.70 -3.94 -6.63
C LEU A 94 -11.85 -4.54 -7.44
N ALA A 95 -13.02 -4.72 -6.83
CA ALA A 95 -14.20 -5.23 -7.53
C ALA A 95 -14.73 -4.24 -8.58
N GLN A 96 -14.44 -2.95 -8.42
CA GLN A 96 -14.87 -1.87 -9.33
C GLN A 96 -13.91 -1.71 -10.51
N PRO A 97 -14.42 -1.41 -11.71
CA PRO A 97 -13.56 -1.05 -12.84
C PRO A 97 -12.77 0.23 -12.55
N MET A 98 -11.67 0.42 -13.28
CA MET A 98 -10.89 1.65 -13.24
C MET A 98 -10.54 2.12 -14.65
N SER A 99 -10.53 3.44 -14.83
CA SER A 99 -10.09 4.08 -16.06
C SER A 99 -8.57 4.16 -16.10
N GLY A 100 -7.98 3.87 -17.26
CA GLY A 100 -6.53 3.84 -17.43
C GLY A 100 -5.87 2.62 -16.78
N ASP A 101 -4.55 2.59 -16.77
CA ASP A 101 -3.76 1.42 -16.38
C ASP A 101 -3.21 1.52 -14.95
N LYS A 102 -3.28 2.72 -14.36
CA LYS A 102 -2.79 2.99 -13.00
C LYS A 102 -3.60 4.09 -12.34
N VAL A 103 -3.99 3.87 -11.08
CA VAL A 103 -4.50 4.91 -10.18
C VAL A 103 -3.50 5.06 -9.04
N LYS A 104 -2.96 6.28 -8.90
CA LYS A 104 -2.10 6.63 -7.77
C LYS A 104 -2.99 7.07 -6.61
N ASP A 105 -2.66 6.62 -5.40
CA ASP A 105 -3.36 6.95 -4.16
C ASP A 105 -4.89 6.88 -4.28
N ALA A 106 -5.41 5.66 -4.39
CA ALA A 106 -6.83 5.40 -4.55
C ALA A 106 -7.68 5.78 -3.33
N PHE A 107 -7.05 6.05 -2.17
CA PHE A 107 -7.71 6.39 -0.91
C PHE A 107 -7.05 7.62 -0.26
N PRO A 108 -7.19 8.81 -0.87
CA PRO A 108 -6.60 10.03 -0.30
C PRO A 108 -7.25 10.35 1.06
N GLY A 109 -6.42 10.80 2.01
CA GLY A 109 -6.87 11.16 3.36
C GLY A 109 -7.02 9.98 4.35
N ARG A 110 -6.76 8.74 3.91
CA ARG A 110 -6.58 7.61 4.83
C ARG A 110 -5.16 7.61 5.42
N SER A 111 -4.98 6.87 6.51
CA SER A 111 -3.67 6.66 7.15
C SER A 111 -2.71 5.84 6.28
N TYR A 112 -3.21 5.18 5.24
CA TYR A 112 -2.48 4.35 4.30
C TYR A 112 -2.61 4.91 2.88
N LYS A 113 -1.74 4.47 1.98
CA LYS A 113 -1.71 4.82 0.55
C LYS A 113 -1.78 3.57 -0.29
N VAL A 114 -2.65 3.59 -1.30
CA VAL A 114 -2.83 2.44 -2.22
C VAL A 114 -2.64 2.89 -3.65
N ASN A 115 -1.71 2.25 -4.35
CA ASN A 115 -1.61 2.37 -5.80
C ASN A 115 -2.23 1.15 -6.46
N LEU A 116 -3.22 1.37 -7.33
CA LEU A 116 -3.88 0.33 -8.11
C LEU A 116 -3.31 0.28 -9.52
N TYR A 117 -3.18 -0.92 -10.06
CA TYR A 117 -2.67 -1.21 -11.39
C TYR A 117 -3.62 -2.15 -12.10
N LYS A 118 -3.82 -1.91 -13.39
CA LYS A 118 -4.60 -2.73 -14.31
C LYS A 118 -3.70 -3.07 -15.49
N GLU A 119 -3.14 -4.28 -15.48
CA GLU A 119 -2.27 -4.79 -16.53
C GLU A 119 -3.04 -5.69 -17.52
N GLY A 120 -4.16 -6.28 -17.09
CA GLY A 120 -5.00 -7.18 -17.86
C GLY A 120 -6.14 -6.50 -18.61
N PRO A 121 -6.79 -7.22 -19.55
CA PRO A 121 -7.89 -6.69 -20.36
C PRO A 121 -9.21 -6.52 -19.60
N GLY A 122 -9.29 -6.93 -18.33
CA GLY A 122 -10.54 -7.07 -17.57
C GLY A 122 -11.15 -5.78 -17.02
N GLY A 123 -10.58 -4.61 -17.29
CA GLY A 123 -11.09 -3.31 -16.81
C GLY A 123 -10.98 -3.07 -15.30
N LYS A 124 -10.76 -4.13 -14.51
CA LYS A 124 -10.56 -4.10 -13.05
C LYS A 124 -9.07 -4.13 -12.70
N PRO A 125 -8.65 -3.53 -11.58
CA PRO A 125 -7.28 -3.64 -11.13
C PRO A 125 -6.91 -5.10 -10.83
N ASP A 126 -5.75 -5.54 -11.29
CA ASP A 126 -5.21 -6.89 -11.05
C ASP A 126 -4.03 -6.88 -10.08
N ARG A 127 -3.51 -5.69 -9.75
CA ARG A 127 -2.40 -5.55 -8.82
C ARG A 127 -2.53 -4.27 -8.03
N LEU A 128 -2.09 -4.31 -6.78
CA LEU A 128 -1.95 -3.12 -5.97
C LEU A 128 -0.65 -3.14 -5.16
N LYS A 129 -0.19 -1.95 -4.82
CA LYS A 129 0.82 -1.74 -3.78
C LYS A 129 0.19 -0.91 -2.67
N LEU A 130 0.44 -1.30 -1.44
CA LEU A 130 -0.08 -0.69 -0.22
C LEU A 130 1.13 -0.27 0.63
N ASP A 131 1.02 0.95 1.10
CA ASP A 131 1.96 1.66 1.97
C ASP A 131 1.12 2.03 3.21
N LEU A 132 1.43 1.43 4.36
CA LEU A 132 0.61 1.46 5.57
C LEU A 132 0.80 2.74 6.38
N ASP A 133 1.95 3.40 6.26
CA ASP A 133 2.35 4.58 7.03
C ASP A 133 2.59 5.85 6.18
N ARG A 134 2.44 5.73 4.87
CA ARG A 134 2.60 6.78 3.85
C ARG A 134 4.02 7.33 3.76
N ASP A 135 5.02 6.49 3.98
CA ASP A 135 6.43 6.87 3.92
C ASP A 135 7.07 6.69 2.52
N ASP A 136 6.26 6.38 1.50
CA ASP A 136 6.65 6.08 0.13
C ASP A 136 7.41 4.75 -0.06
N LYS A 137 7.44 3.89 0.96
CA LYS A 137 7.86 2.50 0.87
C LYS A 137 6.64 1.57 0.92
N TRP A 138 6.78 0.39 0.30
CA TRP A 138 5.64 -0.49 0.01
C TRP A 138 5.68 -1.71 0.93
N ASP A 139 4.97 -1.64 2.05
CA ASP A 139 4.80 -2.75 3.01
C ASP A 139 4.19 -3.97 2.35
N GLU A 140 3.20 -3.76 1.47
CA GLU A 140 2.41 -4.85 0.93
C GLU A 140 2.17 -4.71 -0.57
N LYS A 141 2.12 -5.86 -1.22
CA LYS A 141 1.78 -5.97 -2.64
C LYS A 141 0.74 -7.07 -2.79
N TRP A 142 -0.40 -6.73 -3.41
CA TRP A 142 -1.41 -7.74 -3.71
C TRP A 142 -1.56 -7.93 -5.21
N SER A 143 -1.79 -9.17 -5.62
CA SER A 143 -2.01 -9.57 -7.00
C SER A 143 -3.29 -10.40 -7.08
N VAL A 144 -4.18 -10.04 -7.98
CA VAL A 144 -5.42 -10.74 -8.30
C VAL A 144 -5.14 -11.64 -9.49
N GLU A 145 -5.23 -12.94 -9.30
CA GLU A 145 -5.04 -13.92 -10.36
C GLU A 145 -6.32 -14.71 -10.59
N GLN A 146 -6.63 -14.99 -11.85
CA GLN A 146 -7.69 -15.93 -12.21
C GLN A 146 -7.09 -17.33 -12.32
N LYS A 147 -7.44 -18.23 -11.39
CA LYS A 147 -7.00 -19.63 -11.39
C LYS A 147 -8.22 -20.54 -11.45
N ASP A 148 -8.29 -21.40 -12.46
CA ASP A 148 -9.38 -22.36 -12.64
C ASP A 148 -10.79 -21.72 -12.65
N GLY A 149 -10.89 -20.48 -13.16
CA GLY A 149 -12.14 -19.70 -13.20
C GLY A 149 -12.52 -19.05 -11.86
N GLN A 150 -11.64 -19.11 -10.85
CA GLN A 150 -11.80 -18.47 -9.55
C GLN A 150 -10.79 -17.33 -9.37
N GLU A 151 -11.26 -16.23 -8.79
CA GLU A 151 -10.41 -15.09 -8.43
C GLU A 151 -9.64 -15.43 -7.14
N VAL A 152 -8.31 -15.49 -7.25
CA VAL A 152 -7.39 -15.75 -6.13
C VAL A 152 -6.57 -14.50 -5.89
N ILE A 153 -6.75 -13.89 -4.72
CA ILE A 153 -5.98 -12.72 -4.31
C ILE A 153 -4.79 -13.19 -3.49
N LYS A 154 -3.59 -12.91 -3.99
CA LYS A 154 -2.32 -13.13 -3.31
C LYS A 154 -1.90 -11.84 -2.62
N ARG A 155 -1.48 -11.92 -1.37
CA ARG A 155 -0.89 -10.82 -0.60
C ARG A 155 0.54 -11.18 -0.27
N GLN A 156 1.48 -10.31 -0.62
CA GLN A 156 2.89 -10.42 -0.31
C GLN A 156 3.25 -9.27 0.64
N VAL A 157 3.90 -9.57 1.77
CA VAL A 157 4.21 -8.61 2.84
C VAL A 157 5.72 -8.50 3.01
N ALA A 158 6.22 -7.28 3.13
CA ALA A 158 7.60 -6.92 3.44
C ALA A 158 7.66 -6.37 4.89
N PRO A 159 7.87 -7.23 5.91
CA PRO A 159 7.73 -6.83 7.32
C PRO A 159 8.77 -5.82 7.79
N ALA A 160 9.90 -5.72 7.09
CA ALA A 160 10.99 -4.81 7.39
C ALA A 160 10.94 -3.54 6.52
N ASP A 161 9.84 -3.34 5.77
CA ASP A 161 9.65 -2.20 4.89
C ASP A 161 10.85 -1.95 3.94
N ASP A 162 11.39 -3.04 3.44
CA ASP A 162 12.57 -3.07 2.54
C ASP A 162 12.19 -3.55 1.13
N GLU A 163 10.90 -3.54 0.82
CA GLU A 163 10.27 -4.15 -0.37
C GLU A 163 10.65 -5.64 -0.58
N LYS A 164 11.24 -6.31 0.42
CA LYS A 164 11.51 -7.74 0.36
C LYS A 164 10.31 -8.50 0.89
N TYR A 165 9.46 -8.95 -0.02
CA TYR A 165 8.27 -9.68 0.35
C TYR A 165 8.60 -11.12 0.80
N THR A 166 8.84 -11.31 2.09
CA THR A 166 9.24 -12.60 2.70
C THR A 166 8.04 -13.48 3.05
N GLU A 167 6.88 -12.87 3.26
CA GLU A 167 5.63 -13.54 3.62
C GLU A 167 4.62 -13.49 2.47
N GLU A 168 3.97 -14.63 2.20
CA GLU A 168 2.92 -14.75 1.19
C GLU A 168 1.65 -15.33 1.81
N TYR A 169 0.52 -14.69 1.51
CA TYR A 169 -0.81 -15.07 1.93
C TYR A 169 -1.75 -15.18 0.73
N ARG A 170 -2.83 -15.95 0.88
CA ARG A 170 -3.93 -16.04 -0.08
C ARG A 170 -5.24 -15.74 0.63
N LEU A 171 -6.07 -14.93 -0.01
CA LEU A 171 -7.41 -14.68 0.50
C LEU A 171 -8.25 -15.95 0.30
N SER A 172 -8.78 -16.47 1.40
CA SER A 172 -9.69 -17.62 1.40
C SER A 172 -10.70 -17.48 2.53
N ALA A 173 -11.98 -17.70 2.24
CA ALA A 173 -13.08 -17.63 3.20
C ALA A 173 -13.09 -16.35 4.08
N GLY A 174 -12.69 -15.20 3.52
CA GLY A 174 -12.65 -13.93 4.26
C GLY A 174 -11.46 -13.78 5.21
N ALA A 175 -10.39 -14.55 5.01
CA ALA A 175 -9.15 -14.44 5.78
C ALA A 175 -7.91 -14.63 4.90
N TRP A 176 -6.80 -14.05 5.34
CA TRP A 176 -5.49 -14.23 4.73
C TRP A 176 -4.86 -15.51 5.25
N VAL A 177 -4.82 -16.55 4.42
CA VAL A 177 -4.20 -17.83 4.77
C VAL A 177 -2.75 -17.84 4.30
N PRO A 178 -1.77 -18.12 5.17
CA PRO A 178 -0.37 -18.15 4.77
C PRO A 178 -0.14 -19.26 3.76
N LYS A 179 0.62 -18.97 2.71
CA LYS A 179 1.09 -19.99 1.79
C LYS A 179 2.25 -20.71 2.47
N LYS A 180 1.96 -21.86 3.07
CA LYS A 180 2.99 -22.77 3.60
C LYS A 180 4.00 -23.06 2.48
N LYS A 181 5.29 -22.82 2.78
CA LYS A 181 6.41 -23.14 1.88
C LYS A 181 6.61 -24.65 1.81
#